data_AF-A0A932LTD0-F1
#
_entry.id   AF-A0A932LTD0-F1
#
_cell.length_a   1.000
_cell.length_b   1.000
_cell.length_c   1.000
_cell.angle_alpha   90.00
_cell.angle_beta   90.00
_cell.angle_gamma   90.00
#
_symmetry.space_group_name_H-M   'P 1'
#
loop_
_entity.id
_entity.type
_entity.pdbx_description
1 polymer ?
#
loop_
_entity_poly.entity_id
_entity_poly.type
_entity_poly.pdbx_seq_one_letter_code
_entity_poly.pdbx_strand_id
1 'polypeptide(L)'
;MAENPSVTLPAVVEKIIPSADPAEPETAQINIVEGAEPLYQEIRIENELTDENGKVVKLKEGAEVQVTVEVAQSDVEPVAD
;
A
#
# COMPACT_ATOMS: atom_id res chain seq x y z
N MET A 1 6.63 -20.73 12.37
CA MET A 1 7.27 -20.17 11.16
C MET A 1 7.82 -18.82 11.56
N ALA A 2 9.04 -18.46 11.16
CA ALA A 2 9.51 -17.09 11.40
C ALA A 2 8.67 -16.16 10.53
N GLU A 3 8.15 -15.09 11.11
CA GLU A 3 7.49 -14.04 10.35
C GLU A 3 8.53 -13.38 9.44
N ASN A 4 8.16 -13.08 8.20
CA ASN A 4 9.04 -12.37 7.27
C ASN A 4 9.37 -10.98 7.86
N PRO A 5 10.61 -10.49 7.70
CA PRO A 5 10.93 -9.11 8.04
C PRO A 5 9.94 -8.15 7.37
N SER A 6 9.39 -7.24 8.17
CA SER A 6 8.44 -6.26 7.68
C SER A 6 8.50 -4.94 8.44
N VAL A 7 8.03 -3.89 7.78
CA VAL A 7 7.72 -2.59 8.38
C VAL A 7 6.31 -2.20 7.97
N THR A 8 5.57 -1.60 8.89
CA THR A 8 4.20 -1.12 8.63
C THR A 8 4.14 0.37 8.90
N LEU A 9 3.60 1.11 7.92
CA LEU A 9 3.55 2.56 7.93
C LEU A 9 2.08 3.02 7.88
N PRO A 10 1.69 3.98 8.75
CA PRO A 10 0.37 4.57 8.69
C PRO A 10 0.25 5.44 7.44
N ALA A 11 -0.89 5.36 6.76
CA ALA A 11 -1.12 6.05 5.51
C ALA A 11 -2.59 6.45 5.34
N VAL A 12 -2.85 7.33 4.37
CA VAL A 12 -4.19 7.76 3.97
C VAL A 12 -4.36 7.63 2.47
N VAL A 13 -5.54 7.22 2.02
CA VAL A 13 -5.90 7.27 0.61
C VAL A 13 -6.15 8.74 0.24
N GLU A 14 -5.17 9.38 -0.38
CA GLU A 14 -5.23 10.81 -0.69
C GLU A 14 -6.15 11.09 -1.88
N LYS A 15 -6.14 10.22 -2.89
CA LYS A 15 -6.93 10.42 -4.10
C LYS A 15 -7.28 9.12 -4.79
N ILE A 16 -8.48 9.07 -5.36
CA ILE A 16 -8.85 8.05 -6.34
C ILE A 16 -8.79 8.65 -7.75
N ILE A 17 -7.93 8.09 -8.60
CA ILE A 17 -7.70 8.56 -9.97
C ILE A 17 -8.46 7.65 -10.93
N PRO A 18 -9.52 8.14 -11.61
CA PRO A 18 -10.28 7.32 -12.54
C PRO A 18 -9.41 6.88 -13.72
N SER A 19 -9.62 5.64 -14.21
CA SER A 19 -8.98 5.21 -15.44
C SER A 19 -9.60 5.91 -16.66
N ALA A 20 -8.79 6.13 -17.68
CA ALA A 20 -9.26 6.62 -18.98
C ALA A 20 -10.03 5.53 -19.75
N ASP A 21 -9.71 4.26 -19.50
CA ASP A 21 -10.46 3.12 -20.02
C ASP A 21 -11.45 2.62 -18.96
N PRO A 22 -12.77 2.64 -19.21
CA PRO A 22 -13.76 2.13 -18.27
C PRO A 22 -13.66 0.63 -17.98
N ALA A 23 -12.88 -0.13 -18.77
CA ALA A 23 -12.59 -1.54 -18.52
C ALA A 23 -11.47 -1.76 -17.48
N GLU A 24 -10.67 -0.74 -17.18
CA GLU A 24 -9.57 -0.82 -16.21
C GLU A 24 -9.98 -0.26 -14.85
N PRO A 25 -9.44 -0.81 -13.74
CA PRO A 25 -9.69 -0.26 -12.42
C PRO A 25 -9.10 1.15 -12.28
N GLU A 26 -9.74 1.97 -11.45
CA GLU A 26 -9.17 3.25 -11.02
C GLU A 26 -7.90 3.01 -10.20
N THR A 27 -7.01 4.00 -10.13
CA THR A 27 -5.79 3.95 -9.32
C THR A 27 -6.06 4.61 -7.97
N ALA A 28 -5.69 3.95 -6.88
CA ALA A 28 -5.63 4.57 -5.55
C ALA A 28 -4.24 5.18 -5.33
N GLN A 29 -4.21 6.47 -5.03
CA GLN A 29 -3.04 7.19 -4.54
C GLN A 29 -3.06 7.19 -3.02
N ILE A 30 -2.03 6.60 -2.41
CA ILE A 30 -1.88 6.43 -0.96
C ILE A 30 -0.70 7.28 -0.52
N ASN A 31 -0.91 8.11 0.50
CA ASN A 31 0.09 8.98 1.09
C ASN A 31 0.50 8.47 2.47
N ILE A 32 1.79 8.20 2.66
CA ILE A 32 2.38 7.73 3.91
C ILE A 32 2.51 8.89 4.88
N VAL A 33 1.78 8.83 5.99
CA VAL A 33 1.64 9.95 6.94
C VAL A 33 2.90 10.13 7.80
N GLU A 34 3.55 9.03 8.18
CA GLU A 34 4.73 9.04 9.04
C GLU A 34 5.78 8.03 8.54
N GLY A 35 7.07 8.37 8.70
CA GLY A 35 8.18 7.46 8.41
C GLY A 35 8.69 7.47 6.96
N ALA A 36 8.04 8.18 6.05
CA ALA A 36 8.53 8.41 4.68
C ALA A 36 9.16 9.79 4.51
N GLU A 37 10.14 9.92 3.62
CA GLU A 37 10.77 11.21 3.31
C GLU A 37 9.74 12.18 2.69
N PRO A 38 9.73 13.48 3.05
CA PRO A 38 8.63 14.41 2.72
C PRO A 38 8.25 14.54 1.24
N LEU A 39 9.17 14.22 0.32
CA LEU A 39 8.96 14.34 -1.13
C LEU A 39 8.58 13.02 -1.80
N TYR A 40 8.64 11.89 -1.08
CA TYR A 40 8.48 10.53 -1.62
C TYR A 40 7.57 9.67 -0.75
N GLN A 41 6.43 10.23 -0.34
CA GLN A 41 5.45 9.56 0.54
C GLN A 41 4.31 8.90 -0.23
N GLU A 42 4.36 8.83 -1.56
CA GLU A 42 3.21 8.41 -2.38
C GLU A 42 3.40 7.00 -2.97
N ILE A 43 2.36 6.17 -2.83
CA ILE A 43 2.24 4.86 -3.47
C ILE A 43 0.99 4.86 -4.35
N ARG A 44 1.12 4.35 -5.58
CA ARG A 44 -0.02 4.14 -6.48
C ARG A 44 -0.23 2.66 -6.76
N ILE A 45 -1.46 2.21 -6.52
CA ILE A 45 -1.88 0.83 -6.81
C ILE A 45 -3.20 0.83 -7.56
N GLU A 46 -3.48 -0.23 -8.29
CA GLU A 46 -4.84 -0.49 -8.77
C GLU A 46 -5.78 -0.59 -7.58
N ASN A 47 -6.91 0.13 -7.65
CA ASN A 47 -7.92 0.12 -6.62
C ASN A 47 -8.83 -1.10 -6.78
N GLU A 48 -8.23 -2.27 -6.66
CA GLU A 48 -8.88 -3.56 -6.75
C GLU A 48 -8.33 -4.47 -5.66
N LEU A 49 -9.09 -4.64 -4.58
CA LEU A 49 -8.73 -5.51 -3.48
C LEU A 49 -9.70 -6.67 -3.39
N THR A 50 -9.26 -7.75 -2.75
CA THR A 50 -10.10 -8.91 -2.49
C THR A 50 -10.39 -8.99 -0.99
N ASP A 51 -11.66 -9.08 -0.61
CA ASP A 51 -12.05 -9.27 0.78
C ASP A 51 -11.96 -10.74 1.22
N GLU A 52 -12.23 -11.01 2.50
CA GLU A 52 -12.18 -12.36 3.09
C GLU A 52 -13.12 -13.38 2.41
N ASN A 53 -14.16 -12.91 1.69
CA ASN A 53 -15.11 -13.74 0.98
C ASN A 53 -14.73 -13.92 -0.50
N GLY A 54 -13.58 -13.40 -0.93
CA GLY A 54 -13.14 -13.43 -2.32
C GLY A 54 -13.83 -12.38 -3.21
N LYS A 55 -14.54 -11.40 -2.63
CA LYS A 55 -15.23 -10.36 -3.40
C LYS A 55 -14.26 -9.21 -3.71
N VAL A 56 -14.33 -8.72 -4.93
CA VAL A 56 -13.62 -7.51 -5.35
C VAL A 56 -14.24 -6.28 -4.68
N VAL A 57 -13.41 -5.51 -3.97
CA VAL A 57 -13.74 -4.29 -3.24
C VAL A 57 -12.72 -3.19 -3.55
N LYS A 58 -13.02 -1.97 -3.11
CA LYS A 58 -12.22 -0.77 -3.41
C LYS A 58 -11.99 0.08 -2.17
N LEU A 59 -10.81 0.70 -2.11
CA LEU A 59 -10.48 1.80 -1.21
C LEU A 59 -11.34 3.02 -1.53
N LYS A 60 -11.58 3.83 -0.48
CA LYS A 60 -12.26 5.12 -0.57
C LYS A 60 -11.26 6.22 -0.29
N GLU A 61 -11.42 7.35 -0.98
CA GLU A 61 -10.68 8.57 -0.66
C GLU A 61 -10.88 8.96 0.82
N GLY A 62 -9.79 9.38 1.48
CA GLY A 62 -9.74 9.72 2.90
C GLY A 62 -9.68 8.52 3.86
N ALA A 63 -9.70 7.28 3.38
CA ALA A 63 -9.59 6.11 4.25
C ALA A 63 -8.19 6.03 4.87
N GLU A 64 -8.13 5.79 6.18
CA GLU A 64 -6.90 5.41 6.87
C GLU A 64 -6.53 3.96 6.51
N VAL A 65 -5.27 3.74 6.17
CA VAL A 65 -4.75 2.42 5.79
C VAL A 65 -3.40 2.17 6.45
N GLN A 66 -3.01 0.90 6.51
CA GLN A 66 -1.69 0.46 6.91
C GLN A 66 -0.99 -0.10 5.69
N VAL A 67 0.19 0.43 5.36
CA VAL A 67 1.02 -0.09 4.28
C VAL A 67 2.10 -0.96 4.90
N THR A 68 2.06 -2.25 4.62
CA THR A 68 3.08 -3.21 5.07
C THR A 68 4.03 -3.52 3.91
N VAL A 69 5.32 -3.27 4.13
CA VAL A 69 6.39 -3.76 3.25
C VAL A 69 6.94 -5.01 3.89
N GLU A 70 6.81 -6.14 3.19
CA GLU A 70 7.30 -7.44 3.62
C GLU A 70 8.34 -7.96 2.63
N VAL A 71 9.40 -8.57 3.16
CA VAL A 71 10.49 -9.14 2.37
C VAL A 71 10.86 -10.52 2.89
N ALA A 72 11.28 -11.43 2.00
CA ALA A 72 11.72 -12.74 2.44
C ALA A 72 13.01 -12.64 3.27
N GLN A 73 13.15 -13.52 4.27
CA GLN A 73 14.33 -13.56 5.13
C GLN A 73 15.65 -13.80 4.37
N SER A 74 15.59 -14.38 3.17
CA SER A 74 16.74 -14.58 2.28
C SER A 74 17.26 -13.30 1.64
N ASP A 75 16.44 -12.25 1.60
CA ASP A 75 16.68 -11.02 0.84
C ASP A 75 16.93 -9.81 1.76
N VAL A 76 17.39 -10.07 2.99
CA VAL A 76 17.78 -9.05 3.96
C VAL A 76 19.22 -9.24 4.41
N GLU A 77 19.90 -8.12 4.70
CA GLU A 77 21.23 -8.10 5.31
C GLU A 77 21.14 -7.59 6.76
N PRO A 78 21.96 -8.10 7.68
CA PRO A 78 22.00 -7.58 9.04
C PRO A 78 22.51 -6.14 9.04
N VAL A 79 21.90 -5.29 9.86
CA VAL A 79 22.42 -3.94 10.12
C VAL A 79 23.75 -4.09 10.84
N ALA A 80 24.83 -3.53 10.28
CA ALA A 80 26.12 -3.47 10.96
C ALA A 80 26.02 -2.53 12.17
N ASP A 81 26.61 -2.95 13.30
CA ASP A 81 26.66 -2.19 14.56
C ASP A 81 27.49 -0.91 14.45
#